data_AF-A0A7Y5NHV6-F1
#
_entry.id   AF-A0A7Y5NHV6-F1
#
_cell.length_a   1.000
_cell.length_b   1.000
_cell.length_c   1.000
_cell.angle_alpha   90.00
_cell.angle_beta   90.00
_cell.angle_gamma   90.00
#
_symmetry.space_group_name_H-M   'P 1'
#
loop_
_entity.id
_entity.type
_entity.pdbx_description
1 polymer ?
#
loop_
_entity_poly.entity_id
_entity_poly.type
_entity_poly.pdbx_seq_one_letter_code
_entity_poly.pdbx_strand_id
1 'polypeptide(L)'
;LARLVVETIRREKFEAECIVTSFGHQVADEIKKLAPEIRVGYIFGKEEYHEGVFNGPVEVLSANHYLISPEFMRKARAAGKDVHVWTVNDKPLMHRMLELGVDAIITNFPDRLAEVIREREGRGERMQAR
;
A
#
# COMPACT_ATOMS: atom_id res chain seq x y z
N LEU A 1 -0.27 -22.17 -6.49
CA LEU A 1 -0.32 -21.36 -5.25
C LEU A 1 -1.52 -20.41 -5.24
N ALA A 2 -1.72 -19.58 -6.27
CA ALA A 2 -2.82 -18.61 -6.37
C ALA A 2 -4.21 -19.20 -6.07
N ARG A 3 -4.56 -20.33 -6.71
CA ARG A 3 -5.86 -21.00 -6.49
C ARG A 3 -6.14 -21.34 -5.02
N LEU A 4 -5.15 -21.91 -4.32
CA LEU A 4 -5.33 -22.31 -2.92
C LEU A 4 -5.55 -21.09 -2.00
N VAL A 5 -4.89 -19.96 -2.30
CA VAL A 5 -5.11 -18.70 -1.59
C VAL A 5 -6.54 -18.21 -1.83
N VAL A 6 -6.99 -18.14 -3.08
CA VAL A 6 -8.35 -17.72 -3.45
C VAL A 6 -9.41 -18.62 -2.81
N GLU A 7 -9.25 -19.93 -2.90
CA GLU A 7 -10.18 -20.91 -2.31
C GLU A 7 -10.26 -20.76 -0.80
N THR A 8 -9.12 -20.51 -0.14
CA THR A 8 -9.09 -20.26 1.30
C THR A 8 -9.84 -18.98 1.66
N ILE A 9 -9.57 -17.88 0.96
CA ILE A 9 -10.25 -16.60 1.20
C ILE A 9 -11.77 -16.74 1.02
N ARG A 10 -12.22 -17.42 -0.05
CA ARG A 10 -13.66 -17.64 -0.31
C ARG A 10 -14.30 -18.54 0.73
N ARG A 11 -13.61 -19.61 1.15
CA ARG A 11 -14.10 -20.51 2.20
C ARG A 11 -14.33 -19.75 3.51
N GLU A 12 -13.41 -18.87 3.87
CA GLU A 12 -13.52 -18.04 5.08
C GLU A 12 -14.38 -16.77 4.90
N LYS A 13 -14.92 -16.53 3.68
CA LYS A 13 -15.75 -15.37 3.31
C LYS A 13 -15.08 -14.03 3.60
N PHE A 14 -13.79 -13.93 3.25
CA PHE A 14 -12.93 -12.80 3.60
C PHE A 14 -12.52 -11.95 2.39
N GLU A 15 -13.23 -12.07 1.27
CA GLU A 15 -12.90 -11.43 -0.02
C GLU A 15 -12.86 -9.90 0.09
N ALA A 16 -13.81 -9.31 0.84
CA ALA A 16 -13.90 -7.86 1.04
C ALA A 16 -13.01 -7.33 2.17
N GLU A 17 -12.50 -8.22 3.03
CA GLU A 17 -11.76 -7.87 4.26
C GLU A 17 -10.24 -8.07 4.12
N CYS A 18 -9.76 -8.40 2.92
CA CYS A 18 -8.34 -8.63 2.67
C CYS A 18 -7.79 -7.91 1.44
N ILE A 19 -6.47 -7.73 1.49
CA ILE A 19 -5.65 -7.37 0.35
C ILE A 19 -4.54 -8.41 0.26
N VAL A 20 -4.37 -9.03 -0.91
CA VAL A 20 -3.29 -10.00 -1.13
C VAL A 20 -2.14 -9.32 -1.85
N THR A 21 -0.94 -9.38 -1.28
CA THR A 21 0.25 -8.77 -1.87
C THR A 21 1.38 -9.79 -2.05
N SER A 22 2.14 -9.71 -3.15
CA SER A 22 3.22 -10.68 -3.45
C SER A 22 4.42 -10.04 -4.16
N PHE A 23 5.64 -10.52 -3.86
CA PHE A 23 6.85 -10.25 -4.65
C PHE A 23 6.84 -10.97 -6.01
N GLY A 24 6.16 -12.11 -6.10
CA GLY A 24 5.93 -12.78 -7.38
C GLY A 24 4.78 -12.10 -8.12
N HIS A 25 5.05 -11.06 -8.91
CA HIS A 25 4.02 -10.30 -9.63
C HIS A 25 3.13 -11.20 -10.51
N GLN A 26 3.68 -12.27 -11.08
CA GLN A 26 2.91 -13.27 -11.84
C GLN A 26 1.83 -13.98 -11.00
N VAL A 27 2.10 -14.24 -9.72
CA VAL A 27 1.13 -14.84 -8.80
C VAL A 27 0.03 -13.84 -8.46
N ALA A 28 0.38 -12.57 -8.25
CA ALA A 28 -0.60 -11.51 -8.05
C ALA A 28 -1.52 -11.35 -9.27
N ASP A 29 -0.97 -11.39 -10.47
CA ASP A 29 -1.75 -11.36 -11.72
C ASP A 29 -2.68 -12.58 -11.85
N GLU A 30 -2.19 -13.77 -11.49
CA GLU A 30 -3.01 -14.99 -11.50
C GLU A 30 -4.18 -14.90 -10.50
N ILE A 31 -3.94 -14.42 -9.28
CA ILE A 31 -4.99 -14.19 -8.29
C ILE A 31 -6.01 -13.20 -8.83
N LYS A 32 -5.55 -12.09 -9.43
CA LYS A 32 -6.45 -11.07 -9.95
C LYS A 32 -7.33 -11.59 -11.09
N LYS A 33 -6.81 -12.50 -11.92
CA LYS A 33 -7.60 -13.19 -12.96
C LYS A 33 -8.62 -14.17 -12.38
N LEU A 34 -8.27 -14.90 -11.32
CA LEU A 34 -9.12 -15.92 -10.71
C LEU A 34 -10.24 -15.34 -9.81
N ALA A 35 -9.96 -14.19 -9.18
CA ALA A 35 -10.84 -13.52 -8.23
C ALA A 35 -10.72 -12.00 -8.38
N PRO A 36 -11.30 -11.41 -9.44
CA PRO A 36 -11.24 -9.96 -9.67
C PRO A 36 -11.87 -9.13 -8.56
N GLU A 37 -12.72 -9.72 -7.72
CA GLU A 37 -13.32 -9.11 -6.53
C GLU A 37 -12.32 -8.89 -5.38
N ILE A 38 -11.23 -9.68 -5.32
CA ILE A 38 -10.21 -9.53 -4.28
C ILE A 38 -9.27 -8.39 -4.66
N ARG A 39 -8.97 -7.51 -3.70
CA ARG A 39 -7.95 -6.47 -3.86
C ARG A 39 -6.56 -7.10 -3.83
N VAL A 40 -5.73 -6.76 -4.82
CA VAL A 40 -4.40 -7.35 -4.96
C VAL A 40 -3.34 -6.24 -5.05
N GLY A 41 -2.11 -6.55 -4.66
CA GLY A 41 -0.97 -5.66 -4.84
C GLY A 41 0.33 -6.36 -5.19
N TYR A 42 1.24 -5.58 -5.77
CA TYR A 42 2.63 -5.97 -5.97
C TYR A 42 3.46 -5.53 -4.76
N ILE A 43 4.33 -6.40 -4.26
CA ILE A 43 5.37 -6.02 -3.28
C ILE A 43 6.70 -5.90 -4.01
N PHE A 44 7.40 -4.79 -3.84
CA PHE A 44 8.73 -4.61 -4.43
C PHE A 44 9.62 -3.66 -3.64
N GLY A 45 10.91 -3.99 -3.62
CA GLY A 45 12.00 -3.11 -3.23
C GLY A 45 12.62 -2.45 -4.45
N LYS A 46 13.87 -1.98 -4.28
CA LYS A 46 14.60 -1.27 -5.34
C LYS A 46 14.97 -2.20 -6.48
N GLU A 47 15.27 -3.46 -6.15
CA GLU A 47 15.75 -4.49 -7.05
C GLU A 47 14.64 -4.98 -7.99
N GLU A 48 13.40 -5.07 -7.50
CA GLU A 48 12.23 -5.50 -8.29
C GLU A 48 11.49 -4.33 -8.96
N TYR A 49 11.85 -3.08 -8.67
CA TYR A 49 11.17 -1.92 -9.22
C TYR A 49 11.42 -1.78 -10.73
N HIS A 50 10.34 -1.60 -11.48
CA HIS A 50 10.34 -1.22 -12.88
C HIS A 50 9.08 -0.40 -13.20
N GLU A 51 9.11 0.48 -14.21
CA GLU A 51 7.97 1.35 -14.55
C GLU A 51 6.68 0.57 -14.91
N GLY A 52 6.82 -0.68 -15.34
CA GLY A 52 5.68 -1.56 -15.62
C GLY A 52 4.75 -1.83 -14.43
N VAL A 53 5.18 -1.63 -13.17
CA VAL A 53 4.34 -1.85 -11.99
C VAL A 53 3.09 -0.96 -11.99
N PHE A 54 3.18 0.25 -12.55
CA PHE A 54 2.03 1.17 -12.63
C PHE A 54 0.95 0.68 -13.60
N ASN A 55 1.29 -0.17 -14.57
CA ASN A 55 0.35 -0.64 -15.60
C ASN A 55 -0.23 -2.03 -15.30
N GLY A 56 0.18 -2.67 -14.19
CA GLY A 56 -0.32 -4.00 -13.82
C GLY A 56 -1.81 -3.99 -13.44
N PRO A 57 -2.50 -5.15 -13.45
CA PRO A 57 -3.93 -5.25 -13.15
C PRO A 57 -4.28 -5.10 -11.64
N VAL A 58 -3.29 -4.88 -10.78
CA VAL A 58 -3.46 -4.80 -9.32
C VAL A 58 -3.83 -3.40 -8.84
N GLU A 59 -4.53 -3.28 -7.71
CA GLU A 59 -4.92 -1.99 -7.14
C GLU A 59 -3.80 -1.36 -6.30
N VAL A 60 -2.93 -2.17 -5.71
CA VAL A 60 -1.99 -1.72 -4.66
C VAL A 60 -0.53 -1.86 -5.10
N LEU A 61 0.26 -0.81 -4.87
CA LEU A 61 1.72 -0.81 -4.92
C LEU A 61 2.27 -0.83 -3.50
N SER A 62 2.70 -2.01 -3.04
CA SER A 62 3.36 -2.19 -1.76
C SER A 62 4.87 -2.00 -1.89
N ALA A 63 5.33 -0.75 -1.77
CA ALA A 63 6.68 -0.34 -2.12
C ALA A 63 7.53 0.01 -0.90
N ASN A 64 8.83 -0.29 -0.96
CA ASN A 64 9.77 0.14 0.07
C ASN A 64 9.84 1.68 0.13
N HIS A 65 9.96 2.25 1.32
CA HIS A 65 10.00 3.71 1.52
C HIS A 65 11.09 4.45 0.72
N TYR A 66 12.21 3.80 0.36
CA TYR A 66 13.25 4.43 -0.47
C TYR A 66 12.78 4.80 -1.89
N LEU A 67 11.71 4.19 -2.39
CA LEU A 67 11.14 4.48 -3.70
C LEU A 67 10.13 5.63 -3.68
N ILE A 68 9.60 5.97 -2.50
CA ILE A 68 8.49 6.91 -2.38
C ILE A 68 8.99 8.34 -2.53
N SER A 69 8.55 8.97 -3.60
CA SER A 69 8.85 10.35 -3.97
C SER A 69 7.60 11.05 -4.51
N PRO A 70 7.58 12.39 -4.60
CA PRO A 70 6.47 13.10 -5.24
C PRO A 70 6.19 12.62 -6.68
N GLU A 71 7.23 12.23 -7.43
CA GLU A 71 7.07 11.68 -8.78
C GLU A 71 6.42 10.29 -8.75
N PHE A 72 6.89 9.41 -7.87
CA PHE A 72 6.30 8.08 -7.69
C PHE A 72 4.81 8.18 -7.33
N MET A 73 4.47 9.04 -6.37
CA MET A 73 3.08 9.28 -5.95
C MET A 73 2.23 9.84 -7.09
N ARG A 74 2.78 10.74 -7.92
CA ARG A 74 2.09 11.23 -9.12
C ARG A 74 1.80 10.12 -10.12
N LYS A 75 2.77 9.23 -10.39
CA LYS A 75 2.60 8.10 -11.31
C LYS A 75 1.57 7.11 -10.78
N ALA A 76 1.66 6.74 -9.50
CA ALA A 76 0.71 5.86 -8.84
C ALA A 76 -0.72 6.41 -8.92
N ARG A 77 -0.92 7.69 -8.57
CA ARG A 77 -2.22 8.36 -8.65
C ARG A 77 -2.77 8.41 -10.07
N ALA A 78 -1.93 8.73 -11.06
CA ALA A 78 -2.33 8.75 -12.47
C ALA A 78 -2.74 7.36 -12.97
N ALA A 79 -2.15 6.30 -12.42
CA ALA A 79 -2.48 4.92 -12.72
C ALA A 79 -3.62 4.32 -11.85
N GLY A 80 -4.24 5.14 -10.98
CA GLY A 80 -5.30 4.69 -10.08
C GLY A 80 -4.83 3.63 -9.07
N LYS A 81 -3.59 3.73 -8.59
CA LYS A 81 -2.99 2.80 -7.62
C LYS A 81 -2.94 3.40 -6.22
N ASP A 82 -3.27 2.59 -5.23
CA ASP A 82 -2.99 2.89 -3.83
C ASP A 82 -1.53 2.56 -3.52
N VAL A 83 -0.86 3.38 -2.72
CA VAL A 83 0.53 3.20 -2.32
C VAL A 83 0.58 2.79 -0.85
N HIS A 84 0.98 1.54 -0.62
CA HIS A 84 1.24 1.00 0.71
C HIS A 84 2.75 0.99 0.95
N VAL A 85 3.25 1.89 1.78
CA VAL A 85 4.70 2.00 1.99
C VAL A 85 5.18 1.12 3.14
N TRP A 86 6.28 0.37 2.97
CA TRP A 86 6.82 -0.52 4.00
C TRP A 86 8.25 -0.19 4.47
N THR A 87 8.59 -0.76 5.64
CA THR A 87 9.77 -0.44 6.51
C THR A 87 9.82 1.02 6.94
N VAL A 88 8.69 1.59 7.37
CA VAL A 88 8.62 2.95 7.93
C VAL A 88 8.53 2.86 9.44
N ASN A 89 9.65 3.05 10.15
CA ASN A 89 9.76 2.68 11.57
C ASN A 89 10.02 3.86 12.53
N ASP A 90 10.31 5.05 12.00
CA ASP A 90 10.55 6.27 12.78
C ASP A 90 9.51 7.36 12.47
N LYS A 91 9.23 8.21 13.47
CA LYS A 91 8.23 9.28 13.34
C LYS A 91 8.54 10.28 12.22
N PRO A 92 9.79 10.77 12.05
CA PRO A 92 10.11 11.68 10.93
C PRO A 92 9.74 11.10 9.57
N LEU A 93 10.07 9.83 9.32
CA LEU A 93 9.71 9.16 8.08
C LEU A 93 8.19 8.96 7.96
N MET A 94 7.49 8.60 9.04
CA MET A 94 6.02 8.51 9.05
C MET A 94 5.37 9.84 8.64
N HIS A 95 5.81 10.96 9.23
CA HIS A 95 5.31 12.30 8.86
C HIS A 95 5.53 12.60 7.38
N ARG A 96 6.74 12.32 6.87
CA ARG A 96 7.08 12.53 5.46
C ARG A 96 6.22 11.67 4.53
N MET A 97 6.02 10.40 4.86
CA MET A 97 5.20 9.49 4.06
C MET A 97 3.73 9.95 4.02
N LEU A 98 3.18 10.38 5.16
CA LEU A 98 1.84 10.96 5.23
C LEU A 98 1.72 12.30 4.48
N GLU A 99 2.77 13.14 4.48
CA GLU A 99 2.82 14.37 3.66
C GLU A 99 2.83 14.10 2.16
N LEU A 100 3.51 13.03 1.73
CA LEU A 100 3.48 12.59 0.34
C LEU A 100 2.13 11.97 -0.07
N GLY A 101 1.25 11.71 0.90
CA GLY A 101 -0.09 11.21 0.68
C GLY A 101 -0.16 9.74 0.31
N VAL A 102 0.69 8.90 0.92
CA VAL A 102 0.56 7.44 0.84
C VAL A 102 -0.76 6.98 1.47
N ASP A 103 -1.30 5.87 0.99
CA ASP A 103 -2.60 5.35 1.42
C ASP A 103 -2.48 4.45 2.66
N ALA A 104 -1.34 3.78 2.83
CA ALA A 104 -1.04 3.00 4.03
C ALA A 104 0.44 3.03 4.40
N ILE A 105 0.72 2.94 5.69
CA ILE A 105 2.07 2.76 6.25
C ILE A 105 2.13 1.39 6.93
N ILE A 106 3.05 0.55 6.46
CA ILE A 106 3.38 -0.75 7.05
C ILE A 106 4.62 -0.55 7.94
N THR A 107 4.43 -0.78 9.25
CA THR A 107 5.41 -0.46 10.29
C THR A 107 5.49 -1.55 11.36
N ASN A 108 6.66 -1.68 11.98
CA ASN A 108 6.84 -2.49 13.19
C ASN A 108 6.37 -1.75 14.47
N PHE A 109 6.04 -0.46 14.38
CA PHE A 109 5.69 0.39 15.51
C PHE A 109 4.32 1.07 15.30
N PRO A 110 3.21 0.30 15.32
CA PRO A 110 1.88 0.82 15.06
C PRO A 110 1.42 1.84 16.12
N ASP A 111 1.89 1.71 17.36
CA ASP A 111 1.71 2.67 18.45
C ASP A 111 2.26 4.05 18.10
N ARG A 112 3.49 4.10 17.54
CA ARG A 112 4.13 5.35 17.11
C ARG A 112 3.38 5.98 15.93
N LEU A 113 2.92 5.17 14.98
CA LEU A 113 2.13 5.66 13.87
C LEU A 113 0.81 6.25 14.36
N ALA A 114 0.14 5.61 15.31
CA ALA A 114 -1.09 6.13 15.90
C ALA A 114 -0.87 7.47 16.62
N GLU A 115 0.26 7.67 17.30
CA GLU A 115 0.64 8.96 17.86
C GLU A 115 0.82 10.03 16.76
N VAL A 116 1.58 9.71 15.70
CA VAL A 116 1.82 10.62 14.58
C VAL A 116 0.52 11.05 13.91
N ILE A 117 -0.44 10.14 13.73
CA ILE A 117 -1.76 10.46 13.15
C ILE A 117 -2.52 11.44 14.06
N ARG A 118 -2.64 11.16 15.36
CA ARG A 118 -3.29 12.07 16.33
C ARG A 118 -2.64 13.45 16.39
N GLU A 119 -1.31 13.50 16.36
CA GLU A 119 -0.56 14.75 16.33
C GLU A 119 -0.88 15.61 15.09
N ARG A 120 -1.16 14.98 13.94
CA ARG A 120 -1.53 15.68 12.69
C ARG A 120 -2.99 16.15 12.71
N GLU A 121 -3.91 15.32 13.16
CA GLU A 121 -5.34 15.68 13.28
C GLU A 121 -5.53 16.91 14.17
N GLY A 122 -4.92 16.92 15.36
CA GLY A 122 -4.98 18.06 16.25
C GLY A 122 -4.30 19.34 15.71
N ARG A 123 -3.37 19.24 14.75
CA ARG A 123 -2.83 20.42 14.03
C ARG A 123 -3.82 20.95 12.99
N GLY A 124 -4.49 20.07 12.26
CA GLY A 124 -5.50 20.43 11.26
C GLY A 124 -6.68 21.19 11.89
N GLU A 125 -7.20 20.70 13.02
CA GLU A 125 -8.28 21.35 13.76
C GLU A 125 -7.90 22.76 14.23
N ARG A 126 -6.67 22.94 14.75
CA ARG A 126 -6.16 24.26 15.20
C ARG A 126 -5.96 25.25 14.05
N MET A 127 -5.72 24.79 12.84
CA MET A 127 -5.57 25.64 11.65
C MET A 127 -6.94 26.07 11.08
N GLN A 128 -7.97 25.22 11.20
CA GLN A 128 -9.34 25.55 10.77
C GLN A 128 -10.10 26.42 11.76
N ALA A 129 -9.71 26.41 13.04
CA ALA A 129 -10.30 27.25 14.10
C ALA A 129 -9.73 28.68 14.18
N ARG A 130 -8.90 29.09 13.21
CA ARG A 130 -8.32 30.43 13.08
C ARG A 130 -8.81 31.08 11.80
#